data_AF-R5KQG8-F1
#
_entry.id   AF-R5KQG8-F1
#
_cell.length_a   1.000
_cell.length_b   1.000
_cell.length_c   1.000
_cell.angle_alpha   90.00
_cell.angle_beta   90.00
_cell.angle_gamma   90.00
#
_symmetry.space_group_name_H-M   'P 1'
#
loop_
_entity.id
_entity.type
_entity.pdbx_description
1 polymer ?
#
loop_
_entity_poly.entity_id
_entity_poly.type
_entity_poly.pdbx_seq_one_letter_code
_entity_poly.pdbx_strand_id
1 'polypeptide(L)'
;MVMELPAGMFVRSGNICAEIDEITGDFYQVPQKEASVNITYNYAGYYYEACDGDQRFYNDGKNLGIRAIYGRTAKESIPMLIDMIERIKKRYQNADGSWKLGNRTRQFAINAKGEKIIDLYEIMLQGLTPVEEHYQVSEGDTSDYWEETAANSIIPLQTMLIFAVNLEDKDCIWNGD
;
A
#
# COMPACT_ATOMS: atom_id res chain seq x y z
N MET A 1 -2.92 -6.03 -4.00
CA MET A 1 -2.58 -7.33 -3.38
C MET A 1 -3.83 -7.90 -2.76
N VAL A 2 -4.06 -9.20 -2.92
CA VAL A 2 -5.30 -9.88 -2.54
C VAL A 2 -4.95 -11.05 -1.63
N MET A 3 -5.71 -11.29 -0.57
CA MET A 3 -5.62 -12.50 0.23
C MET A 3 -6.80 -13.40 -0.12
N GLU A 4 -6.51 -14.65 -0.48
CA GLU A 4 -7.53 -15.67 -0.74
C GLU A 4 -7.98 -16.30 0.59
N LEU A 5 -9.30 -16.32 0.80
CA LEU A 5 -9.92 -16.84 2.02
C LEU A 5 -10.37 -18.30 1.81
N PRO A 6 -10.05 -19.21 2.74
CA PRO A 6 -10.36 -20.64 2.62
C PRO A 6 -11.86 -20.93 2.73
N ALA A 7 -12.61 -20.07 3.41
CA ALA A 7 -14.06 -20.10 3.45
C ALA A 7 -14.61 -18.68 3.27
N GLY A 8 -15.72 -18.57 2.53
CA GLY A 8 -16.34 -17.28 2.27
C GLY A 8 -16.90 -16.65 3.54
N MET A 9 -16.62 -15.36 3.77
CA MET A 9 -17.11 -14.61 4.93
C MET A 9 -18.20 -13.60 4.53
N PHE A 10 -19.17 -13.38 5.41
CA PHE A 10 -20.15 -12.30 5.27
C PHE A 10 -19.61 -11.04 5.92
N VAL A 11 -19.31 -10.03 5.10
CA VAL A 11 -18.81 -8.73 5.57
C VAL A 11 -19.97 -7.73 5.61
N ARG A 12 -20.14 -7.03 6.74
CA ARG A 12 -21.06 -5.89 6.84
C ARG A 12 -20.29 -4.61 6.51
N SER A 13 -20.23 -4.23 5.23
CA SER A 13 -19.58 -2.99 4.76
C SER A 13 -20.46 -2.24 3.75
N GLY A 14 -20.02 -1.08 3.27
CA GLY A 14 -20.74 -0.32 2.22
C GLY A 14 -20.64 -0.94 0.82
N ASN A 15 -19.64 -1.79 0.56
CA ASN A 15 -19.43 -2.45 -0.72
C ASN A 15 -19.57 -3.97 -0.50
N ILE A 16 -20.79 -4.46 -0.69
CA ILE A 16 -21.13 -5.87 -0.54
C ILE A 16 -21.48 -6.42 -1.91
N CYS A 17 -20.84 -7.51 -2.33
CA CYS A 17 -21.29 -8.24 -3.52
C CYS A 17 -22.61 -8.96 -3.19
N ALA A 18 -23.56 -8.91 -4.11
CA ALA A 18 -24.85 -9.58 -4.00
C ALA A 18 -25.19 -10.29 -5.31
N GLU A 19 -25.95 -11.38 -5.20
CA GLU A 19 -26.56 -12.10 -6.31
C GLU A 19 -28.09 -11.98 -6.20
N ILE A 20 -28.77 -12.15 -7.34
CA ILE A 20 -30.23 -12.20 -7.39
C ILE A 20 -30.65 -13.65 -7.21
N ASP A 21 -31.57 -13.91 -6.28
CA ASP A 21 -32.31 -15.16 -6.23
C ASP A 21 -33.32 -15.18 -7.39
N GLU A 22 -33.11 -16.07 -8.36
CA GLU A 22 -33.96 -16.16 -9.57
C GLU A 22 -35.41 -16.57 -9.28
N ILE A 23 -35.70 -17.14 -8.10
CA ILE A 23 -37.04 -17.59 -7.72
C ILE A 23 -37.80 -16.44 -7.02
N THR A 24 -37.16 -15.78 -6.06
CA THR A 24 -37.81 -14.73 -5.25
C THR A 24 -37.66 -13.33 -5.87
N GLY A 25 -36.62 -13.11 -6.68
CA GLY A 25 -36.24 -11.81 -7.23
C GLY A 25 -35.47 -10.92 -6.24
N ASP A 26 -35.20 -11.41 -5.03
CA ASP A 26 -34.52 -10.66 -3.99
C ASP A 26 -32.99 -10.76 -4.11
N PHE A 27 -32.28 -9.73 -3.64
CA PHE A 27 -30.83 -9.77 -3.52
C PHE A 27 -30.41 -10.47 -2.23
N TYR A 28 -29.45 -11.38 -2.32
CA TYR A 28 -28.75 -11.91 -1.15
C TYR A 28 -27.26 -11.63 -1.24
N GLN A 29 -26.64 -11.41 -0.07
CA GLN A 29 -25.21 -11.22 0.02
C GLN A 29 -24.47 -12.51 -0.35
N VAL A 30 -23.44 -12.40 -1.19
CA VAL A 30 -22.54 -13.54 -1.45
C VAL A 30 -21.41 -13.59 -0.41
N PRO A 31 -20.97 -14.80 -0.01
CA PRO A 31 -19.77 -14.97 0.79
C PRO A 31 -18.54 -14.39 0.06
N GLN A 32 -17.82 -13.49 0.72
CA GLN A 32 -16.58 -12.92 0.21
C GLN A 32 -15.46 -13.94 0.35
N LYS A 33 -14.79 -14.27 -0.76
CA LYS A 33 -13.68 -15.24 -0.80
C LYS A 33 -12.31 -14.59 -0.87
N GLU A 34 -12.26 -13.25 -0.92
CA GLU A 34 -11.04 -12.48 -1.09
C GLU A 34 -11.06 -11.23 -0.21
N ALA A 35 -9.89 -10.82 0.27
CA ALA A 35 -9.68 -9.55 0.94
C ALA A 35 -8.53 -8.80 0.26
N SER A 36 -8.78 -7.59 -0.27
CA SER A 36 -7.81 -6.85 -1.06
C SER A 36 -7.28 -5.60 -0.34
N VAL A 37 -6.01 -5.30 -0.52
CA VAL A 37 -5.37 -4.03 -0.16
C VAL A 37 -4.71 -3.42 -1.39
N ASN A 38 -4.99 -2.14 -1.64
CA ASN A 38 -4.34 -1.36 -2.69
C ASN A 38 -3.11 -0.65 -2.13
N ILE A 39 -1.98 -0.85 -2.79
CA ILE A 39 -0.71 -0.22 -2.44
C ILE A 39 -0.23 0.52 -3.69
N THR A 40 0.02 1.82 -3.56
CA THR A 40 0.56 2.61 -4.68
C THR A 40 2.03 2.25 -4.93
N TYR A 41 2.44 2.34 -6.19
CA TYR A 41 3.81 2.07 -6.60
C TYR A 41 4.81 3.05 -6.00
N ASN A 42 4.36 4.26 -5.63
CA ASN A 42 5.20 5.29 -5.01
C ASN A 42 5.87 4.79 -3.73
N TYR A 43 5.28 3.83 -3.01
CA TYR A 43 5.83 3.34 -1.75
C TYR A 43 6.91 2.25 -1.91
N ALA A 44 7.16 1.79 -3.14
CA ALA A 44 8.00 0.61 -3.38
C ALA A 44 9.43 0.77 -2.84
N GLY A 45 10.00 1.98 -2.92
CA GLY A 45 11.34 2.28 -2.41
C GLY A 45 11.50 1.89 -0.95
N TYR A 46 10.54 2.28 -0.10
CA TYR A 46 10.53 1.94 1.33
C TYR A 46 10.58 0.43 1.58
N TYR A 47 9.81 -0.34 0.82
CA TYR A 47 9.74 -1.79 1.00
C TYR A 47 11.06 -2.45 0.60
N TYR A 48 11.65 -2.07 -0.53
CA TYR A 48 12.95 -2.61 -0.94
C TYR A 48 14.04 -2.27 0.08
N GLU A 49 14.11 -1.01 0.53
CA GLU A 49 15.09 -0.56 1.52
C GLU A 49 14.92 -1.25 2.88
N ALA A 50 13.68 -1.48 3.33
CA ALA A 50 13.41 -2.18 4.58
C ALA A 50 13.74 -3.67 4.50
N CYS A 51 13.54 -4.29 3.34
CA CYS A 51 13.79 -5.71 3.13
C CYS A 51 15.27 -6.06 2.89
N ASP A 52 16.11 -5.06 2.66
CA ASP A 52 17.51 -5.29 2.31
C ASP A 52 18.26 -6.10 3.39
N GLY A 53 18.96 -7.14 2.95
CA GLY A 53 19.70 -8.07 3.82
C GLY A 53 18.86 -9.13 4.55
N ASP A 54 17.53 -9.15 4.40
CA ASP A 54 16.66 -10.16 5.01
C ASP A 54 16.23 -11.22 4.00
N GLN A 55 16.81 -12.43 4.10
CA GLN A 55 16.63 -13.51 3.12
C GLN A 55 15.18 -13.94 2.90
N ARG A 56 14.26 -13.67 3.84
CA ARG A 56 12.82 -13.97 3.64
C ARG A 56 12.24 -13.17 2.48
N PHE A 57 12.85 -12.03 2.14
CA PHE A 57 12.43 -11.13 1.08
C PHE A 57 13.16 -11.31 -0.25
N TYR A 58 14.02 -12.34 -0.36
CA TYR A 58 14.80 -12.61 -1.56
C TYR A 58 14.33 -13.88 -2.25
N ASN A 59 14.36 -13.86 -3.57
CA ASN A 59 14.26 -15.06 -4.40
C ASN A 59 15.31 -14.98 -5.51
N ASP A 60 16.07 -16.05 -5.74
CA ASP A 60 17.19 -16.10 -6.69
C ASP A 60 18.16 -14.90 -6.58
N GLY A 61 18.44 -14.46 -5.35
CA GLY A 61 19.32 -13.32 -5.06
C GLY A 61 18.71 -11.94 -5.34
N LYS A 62 17.45 -11.86 -5.77
CA LYS A 62 16.72 -10.62 -6.02
C LYS A 62 15.85 -10.25 -4.84
N ASN A 63 16.01 -9.04 -4.32
CA ASN A 63 15.10 -8.44 -3.35
C ASN A 63 13.73 -8.23 -4.02
N LEU A 64 12.67 -8.80 -3.43
CA LEU A 64 11.30 -8.70 -3.93
C LEU A 64 10.48 -7.62 -3.20
N GLY A 65 11.03 -6.99 -2.17
CA GLY A 65 10.31 -6.04 -1.32
C GLY A 65 9.05 -6.68 -0.74
N ILE A 66 7.95 -5.93 -0.75
CA ILE A 66 6.66 -6.44 -0.26
C ILE A 66 6.15 -7.66 -1.03
N ARG A 67 6.55 -7.86 -2.30
CA ARG A 67 6.09 -9.00 -3.11
C ARG A 67 6.61 -10.35 -2.62
N ALA A 68 7.60 -10.38 -1.72
CA ALA A 68 8.09 -11.64 -1.15
C ALA A 68 7.06 -12.40 -0.30
N ILE A 69 5.98 -11.73 0.10
CA ILE A 69 4.89 -12.37 0.83
C ILE A 69 3.92 -13.11 -0.10
N TYR A 70 4.00 -12.92 -1.42
CA TYR A 70 3.14 -13.65 -2.35
C TYR A 70 3.39 -15.16 -2.21
N GLY A 71 2.31 -15.93 -2.15
CA GLY A 71 2.34 -17.36 -1.86
C GLY A 71 2.60 -17.71 -0.39
N ARG A 72 2.76 -16.73 0.50
CA ARG A 72 2.90 -16.96 1.95
C ARG A 72 1.54 -17.01 2.62
N THR A 73 1.46 -17.84 3.65
CA THR A 73 0.31 -17.89 4.54
C THR A 73 0.20 -16.62 5.40
N ALA A 74 -0.99 -16.34 5.93
CA ALA A 74 -1.18 -15.28 6.92
C ALA A 74 -0.14 -15.38 8.06
N LYS A 75 0.03 -16.58 8.63
CA LYS A 75 0.98 -16.85 9.72
C LYS A 75 2.44 -16.54 9.36
N GLU A 76 2.89 -16.93 8.17
CA GLU A 76 4.26 -16.64 7.71
C GLU A 76 4.47 -15.14 7.47
N SER A 77 3.44 -14.46 6.98
CA SER A 77 3.51 -13.03 6.63
C SER A 77 3.53 -12.10 7.86
N ILE A 78 2.88 -12.46 8.98
CA ILE A 78 2.81 -11.63 10.20
C ILE A 78 4.20 -11.14 10.66
N PRO A 79 5.18 -12.01 10.95
CA PRO A 79 6.50 -11.55 11.38
C PRO A 79 7.22 -10.75 10.29
N MET A 80 7.02 -11.09 9.00
CA MET A 80 7.61 -10.32 7.89
C MET A 80 7.06 -8.89 7.84
N LEU A 81 5.74 -8.72 8.02
CA LEU A 81 5.09 -7.40 8.00
C LEU A 81 5.49 -6.56 9.21
N ILE A 82 5.54 -7.16 10.41
CA ILE A 82 5.99 -6.48 11.63
C ILE A 82 7.43 -5.99 11.45
N ASP A 83 8.34 -6.88 11.04
CA ASP A 83 9.75 -6.54 10.86
C ASP A 83 9.94 -5.45 9.80
N MET A 84 9.17 -5.49 8.70
CA MET A 84 9.21 -4.45 7.68
C MET A 84 8.79 -3.09 8.24
N ILE A 85 7.67 -3.02 8.97
CA ILE A 85 7.19 -1.78 9.60
C ILE A 85 8.25 -1.22 10.57
N GLU A 86 8.84 -2.08 11.40
CA GLU A 86 9.87 -1.67 12.36
C GLU A 86 11.13 -1.15 11.66
N ARG A 87 11.56 -1.78 10.57
CA ARG A 87 12.72 -1.33 9.80
C ARG A 87 12.48 0.00 9.10
N ILE A 88 11.28 0.22 8.55
CA ILE A 88 10.88 1.54 8.00
C ILE A 88 10.93 2.58 9.12
N LYS A 89 10.27 2.34 10.25
CA LYS A 89 10.29 3.27 11.39
C LYS A 89 11.72 3.58 11.85
N LYS A 90 12.55 2.56 12.06
CA LYS A 90 13.95 2.72 12.48
C LYS A 90 14.77 3.58 11.50
N ARG A 91 14.50 3.48 10.21
CA ARG A 91 15.22 4.22 9.17
C ARG A 91 14.76 5.67 9.06
N TYR A 92 13.45 5.92 9.15
CA TYR A 92 12.85 7.24 8.85
C TYR A 92 12.38 8.02 10.08
N GLN A 93 12.48 7.45 11.28
CA GLN A 93 12.29 8.16 12.54
C GLN A 93 13.64 8.48 13.20
N ASN A 94 13.68 9.59 13.94
CA ASN A 94 14.75 9.94 14.85
C ASN A 94 14.65 9.12 16.14
N ALA A 95 15.68 9.17 16.98
CA ALA A 95 15.72 8.41 18.23
C ALA A 95 14.61 8.80 19.23
N ASP A 96 14.04 10.00 19.11
CA ASP A 96 12.92 10.49 19.90
C ASP A 96 11.54 10.10 19.33
N GLY A 97 11.50 9.38 18.21
CA GLY A 97 10.28 8.97 17.52
C GLY A 97 9.72 10.02 16.54
N SER A 98 10.34 11.20 16.44
CA SER A 98 9.95 12.20 15.43
C SER A 98 10.32 11.74 14.01
N TRP A 99 9.55 12.14 13.01
CA TRP A 99 9.81 11.78 11.62
C TRP A 99 10.90 12.66 11.01
N LYS A 100 11.76 12.06 10.19
CA LYS A 100 12.78 12.78 9.41
C LYS A 100 12.13 13.57 8.27
N LEU A 101 12.86 14.56 7.75
CA LEU A 101 12.50 15.24 6.50
C LEU A 101 13.11 14.48 5.32
N GLY A 102 12.27 14.14 4.34
CA GLY A 102 12.67 13.61 3.05
C GLY A 102 12.78 14.73 2.02
N ASN A 103 13.83 14.69 1.18
CA ASN A 103 13.91 15.55 0.00
C ASN A 103 13.20 14.83 -1.15
N ARG A 104 12.36 15.56 -1.89
CA ARG A 104 11.60 15.06 -3.03
C ARG A 104 11.76 15.99 -4.21
N THR A 105 11.51 15.44 -5.39
CA THR A 105 11.35 16.21 -6.63
C THR A 105 9.95 15.99 -7.16
N ARG A 106 9.34 17.05 -7.69
CA ARG A 106 8.13 16.92 -8.49
C ARG A 106 8.16 17.89 -9.65
N GLN A 107 7.34 17.60 -10.64
CA GLN A 107 7.11 18.49 -11.75
C GLN A 107 5.88 19.35 -11.47
N PHE A 108 5.94 20.61 -11.87
CA PHE A 108 4.81 21.52 -11.84
C PHE A 108 4.84 22.46 -13.05
N ALA A 109 3.72 23.08 -13.38
CA ALA A 109 3.67 24.19 -14.32
C ALA A 109 2.88 25.35 -13.73
N ILE A 110 3.10 26.55 -14.26
CA ILE A 110 2.31 27.74 -13.95
C ILE A 110 1.43 28.03 -15.15
N ASN A 111 0.11 28.06 -14.95
CA ASN A 111 -0.81 28.39 -16.02
C ASN A 111 -0.85 29.91 -16.30
N ALA A 112 -1.60 30.32 -17.32
CA ALA A 112 -1.73 31.74 -17.69
C ALA A 112 -2.35 32.63 -16.58
N LYS A 113 -3.00 32.03 -15.57
CA LYS A 113 -3.57 32.74 -14.41
C LYS A 113 -2.58 32.88 -13.24
N GLY A 114 -1.38 32.32 -13.36
CA GLY A 114 -0.39 32.29 -12.27
C GLY A 114 -0.63 31.18 -11.25
N GLU A 115 -1.52 30.23 -11.53
CA GLU A 115 -1.81 29.10 -10.64
C GLU A 115 -0.79 27.98 -10.86
N LYS A 116 -0.35 27.38 -9.76
CA LYS A 116 0.57 26.24 -9.78
C LYS A 116 -0.22 24.95 -9.95
N ILE A 117 0.06 24.24 -11.03
CA ILE A 117 -0.52 22.94 -11.35
C ILE A 117 0.57 21.88 -11.16
N ILE A 118 0.27 20.86 -10.35
CA ILE A 118 1.15 19.72 -10.09
C ILE A 118 0.69 18.43 -10.80
N ASP A 119 -0.57 18.38 -11.24
CA ASP A 119 -1.12 17.25 -11.99
C ASP A 119 -0.56 17.25 -13.41
N LEU A 120 0.20 16.20 -13.76
CA LEU A 120 0.84 16.08 -15.07
C LEU A 120 -0.17 15.98 -16.22
N TYR A 121 -1.33 15.36 -16.02
CA TYR A 121 -2.36 15.30 -17.05
C TYR A 121 -2.93 16.69 -17.32
N GLU A 122 -3.18 17.47 -16.28
CA GLU A 122 -3.65 18.84 -16.43
C GLU A 122 -2.59 19.72 -17.14
N ILE A 123 -1.31 19.56 -16.79
CA ILE A 123 -0.19 20.23 -17.48
C ILE A 123 -0.19 19.88 -18.97
N MET A 124 -0.32 18.59 -19.32
CA MET A 124 -0.36 18.13 -20.71
C MET A 124 -1.58 18.65 -21.46
N LEU A 125 -2.77 18.61 -20.85
CA LEU A 125 -4.02 19.10 -21.44
C LEU A 125 -3.97 20.60 -21.74
N GLN A 126 -3.30 21.37 -20.88
CA GLN A 126 -3.11 22.81 -21.07
C GLN A 126 -1.91 23.15 -21.96
N GLY A 127 -1.16 22.16 -22.46
CA GLY A 127 0.03 22.37 -23.29
C GLY A 127 1.14 23.11 -22.55
N LEU A 128 1.17 23.03 -21.22
CA LEU A 128 2.16 23.72 -20.39
C LEU A 128 3.47 22.93 -20.35
N THR A 129 4.58 23.64 -20.18
CA THR A 129 5.89 23.01 -19.99
C THR A 129 6.15 22.78 -18.51
N PRO A 130 6.29 21.52 -18.05
CA PRO A 130 6.61 21.24 -16.66
C PRO A 130 8.04 21.69 -16.32
N VAL A 131 8.21 22.17 -15.09
CA VAL A 131 9.48 22.51 -14.46
C VAL A 131 9.65 21.64 -13.22
N GLU A 132 10.87 21.19 -12.96
CA GLU A 132 11.19 20.43 -11.75
C GLU A 132 11.38 21.38 -10.55
N GLU A 133 10.84 20.98 -9.39
CA GLU A 133 11.18 21.60 -8.12
C GLU A 133 11.61 20.56 -7.08
N HIS A 134 12.51 20.99 -6.21
CA HIS A 134 12.86 20.27 -4.99
C HIS A 134 12.02 20.79 -3.83
N TYR A 135 11.48 19.89 -3.03
CA TYR A 135 10.78 20.22 -1.81
C TYR A 135 11.14 19.24 -0.69
N GLN A 136 10.81 19.63 0.54
CA GLN A 136 10.94 18.79 1.71
C GLN A 136 9.57 18.39 2.21
N VAL A 137 9.44 17.14 2.60
CA VAL A 137 8.23 16.58 3.20
C VAL A 137 8.61 15.81 4.46
N SER A 138 7.74 15.86 5.46
CA SER A 138 7.90 14.98 6.63
C SER A 138 7.64 13.54 6.21
N GLU A 139 8.52 12.62 6.57
CA GLU A 139 8.29 11.18 6.40
C GLU A 139 7.07 10.68 7.19
N GLY A 140 6.53 11.51 8.09
CA GLY A 140 5.30 11.29 8.84
C GLY A 140 4.04 11.87 8.21
N ASP A 141 4.15 12.61 7.10
CA ASP A 141 2.99 13.21 6.44
C ASP A 141 2.12 12.13 5.79
N THR A 142 0.81 12.20 6.04
CA THR A 142 -0.22 11.28 5.53
C THR A 142 -1.41 12.04 4.96
N SER A 143 -1.27 13.35 4.74
CA SER A 143 -2.35 14.22 4.25
C SER A 143 -2.69 13.98 2.78
N ASP A 144 -1.73 13.50 1.99
CA ASP A 144 -1.92 13.06 0.61
C ASP A 144 -1.50 11.59 0.49
N TYR A 145 -2.41 10.76 0.01
CA TYR A 145 -2.16 9.34 -0.26
C TYR A 145 -1.04 9.14 -1.29
N TRP A 146 -0.91 10.01 -2.29
CA TRP A 146 0.09 9.83 -3.34
C TRP A 146 1.49 10.26 -2.93
N GLU A 147 1.61 11.03 -1.85
CA GLU A 147 2.89 11.51 -1.35
C GLU A 147 3.74 10.33 -0.84
N GLU A 148 4.94 10.19 -1.39
CA GLU A 148 5.89 9.14 -1.05
C GLU A 148 6.52 9.43 0.32
N THR A 149 5.84 9.00 1.39
CA THR A 149 6.31 9.11 2.79
C THR A 149 6.39 7.74 3.47
N ALA A 150 7.30 7.62 4.44
CA ALA A 150 7.44 6.40 5.23
C ALA A 150 6.14 6.03 5.96
N ALA A 151 5.43 7.01 6.53
CA ALA A 151 4.15 6.77 7.20
C ALA A 151 3.08 6.27 6.23
N ASN A 152 2.95 6.88 5.05
CA ASN A 152 2.05 6.39 4.01
C ASN A 152 2.39 4.97 3.56
N SER A 153 3.68 4.63 3.46
CA SER A 153 4.10 3.26 3.13
C SER A 153 3.74 2.23 4.20
N ILE A 154 3.62 2.62 5.48
CA ILE A 154 3.32 1.74 6.61
C ILE A 154 1.82 1.41 6.71
N ILE A 155 0.94 2.35 6.41
CA ILE A 155 -0.53 2.17 6.50
C ILE A 155 -1.03 0.90 5.79
N PRO A 156 -0.67 0.61 4.53
CA PRO A 156 -1.10 -0.63 3.89
C PRO A 156 -0.51 -1.87 4.58
N LEU A 157 0.73 -1.83 5.08
CA LEU A 157 1.33 -2.94 5.82
C LEU A 157 0.56 -3.24 7.11
N GLN A 158 0.10 -2.20 7.82
CA GLN A 158 -0.74 -2.35 9.01
C GLN A 158 -2.11 -2.94 8.66
N THR A 159 -2.70 -2.51 7.55
CA THR A 159 -3.98 -3.06 7.06
C THR A 159 -3.84 -4.54 6.76
N MET A 160 -2.75 -4.93 6.10
CA MET A 160 -2.45 -6.33 5.83
C MET A 160 -2.19 -7.14 7.09
N LEU A 161 -1.50 -6.56 8.08
CA LEU A 161 -1.29 -7.21 9.37
C LEU A 161 -2.62 -7.46 10.08
N ILE A 162 -3.55 -6.49 10.04
CA ILE A 162 -4.91 -6.66 10.60
C ILE A 162 -5.64 -7.81 9.90
N PHE A 163 -5.54 -7.93 8.58
CA PHE A 163 -6.12 -9.06 7.85
C PHE A 163 -5.49 -10.39 8.29
N ALA A 164 -4.16 -10.47 8.31
CA ALA A 164 -3.46 -11.69 8.67
C ALA A 164 -3.75 -12.15 10.11
N VAL A 165 -3.84 -11.20 11.06
CA VAL A 165 -4.14 -11.48 12.47
C VAL A 165 -5.61 -11.85 12.67
N ASN A 166 -6.55 -11.13 12.05
CA ASN A 166 -7.98 -11.42 12.25
C ASN A 166 -8.42 -12.72 11.59
N LEU A 167 -7.73 -13.14 10.54
CA LEU A 167 -8.08 -14.36 9.83
C LEU A 167 -7.48 -15.57 10.53
N GLU A 168 -6.25 -15.48 11.09
CA GLU A 168 -5.51 -16.52 11.84
C GLU A 168 -5.50 -17.93 11.22
N ASP A 169 -6.06 -18.08 10.01
CA ASP A 169 -6.24 -19.32 9.30
C ASP A 169 -4.97 -19.61 8.51
N LYS A 170 -4.41 -20.78 8.81
CA LYS A 170 -3.17 -21.31 8.24
C LYS A 170 -3.26 -21.53 6.72
N ASP A 171 -4.47 -21.61 6.17
CA ASP A 171 -4.70 -21.92 4.76
C ASP A 171 -4.97 -20.65 3.92
N CYS A 172 -5.13 -19.46 4.54
CA CYS A 172 -5.19 -18.19 3.81
C CYS A 172 -3.82 -17.85 3.19
N ILE A 173 -3.79 -17.52 1.90
CA ILE A 173 -2.56 -17.20 1.17
C ILE A 173 -2.66 -15.81 0.53
N TRP A 174 -1.57 -15.05 0.58
CA TRP A 174 -1.44 -13.81 -0.18
C TRP A 174 -1.21 -14.11 -1.66
N ASN A 175 -2.07 -13.58 -2.51
CA ASN A 175 -1.91 -13.51 -3.95
C ASN A 175 -1.63 -12.07 -4.40
N GLY A 176 -0.90 -11.92 -5.49
CA GLY A 176 -0.63 -10.61 -6.07
C GLY A 176 -0.13 -10.71 -7.50
N ASP A 177 -0.61 -9.76 -8.29
CA ASP A 177 -0.27 -9.52 -9.69
C ASP A 177 0.58 -8.24 -9.80
#